data_AF-A0A840ZFI1-F1
#
_entry.id   AF-A0A840ZFI1-F1
#
_cell.length_a   1.000
_cell.length_b   1.000
_cell.length_c   1.000
_cell.angle_alpha   90.00
_cell.angle_beta   90.00
_cell.angle_gamma   90.00
#
_symmetry.space_group_name_H-M   'P 1'
#
loop_
_entity.id
_entity.type
_entity.pdbx_description
1 polymer ?
#
loop_
_entity_poly.entity_id
_entity_poly.type
_entity_poly.pdbx_seq_one_letter_code
_entity_poly.pdbx_strand_id
1 'polypeptide(L)'
;MDFEHLLGLHTGTYHHSLAITEISPPIARSLSANVTTVLLSADTIRKQLKHHRELPISAYRYVRNALVMGEYRQDSPRSAIVLYTHNVEPYQNFRVYLKATQSGDEIYLLSFLIMRDRDLKREQRKPFPVIRPHLETRKGAEAP
;
A
#
# COMPACT_ATOMS: atom_id res chain seq x y z
N MET A 1 21.15 8.33 -8.52
CA MET A 1 21.13 7.14 -7.66
C MET A 1 19.87 6.37 -8.03
N ASP A 2 20.01 5.18 -8.62
CA ASP A 2 18.85 4.37 -8.98
C ASP A 2 18.26 3.70 -7.72
N PHE A 3 17.01 3.25 -7.82
CA PHE A 3 16.29 2.68 -6.68
C PHE A 3 16.88 1.33 -6.23
N GLU A 4 17.56 0.59 -7.11
CA GLU A 4 18.27 -0.65 -6.77
C GLU A 4 19.50 -0.36 -5.90
N HIS A 5 20.17 0.77 -6.14
CA HIS A 5 21.21 1.30 -5.27
C HIS A 5 20.66 1.68 -3.89
N LEU A 6 19.48 2.32 -3.81
CA LEU A 6 18.84 2.63 -2.53
C LEU A 6 18.40 1.36 -1.78
N LEU A 7 17.92 0.34 -2.49
CA LEU A 7 17.58 -0.96 -1.92
C LEU A 7 18.83 -1.69 -1.39
N GLY A 8 19.89 -1.80 -2.20
CA GLY A 8 21.13 -2.47 -1.82
C GLY A 8 21.86 -1.78 -0.66
N LEU A 9 21.82 -0.45 -0.58
CA LEU A 9 22.41 0.33 0.51
C LEU A 9 21.66 0.17 1.84
N HIS A 10 20.36 -0.16 1.83
CA HIS A 10 19.57 -0.31 3.06
C HIS A 10 19.57 -1.73 3.65
N THR A 11 19.76 -2.76 2.84
CA THR A 11 19.62 -4.15 3.30
C THR A 11 20.96 -4.87 3.52
N GLY A 12 22.08 -4.36 3.01
CA GLY A 12 23.40 -5.01 3.13
C GLY A 12 23.53 -6.34 2.37
N THR A 13 22.45 -6.79 1.73
CA THR A 13 22.32 -7.98 0.89
C THR A 13 21.37 -7.66 -0.26
N TYR A 14 21.59 -8.23 -1.45
CA TYR A 14 20.69 -8.14 -2.61
C TYR A 14 19.37 -8.89 -2.37
N HIS A 15 18.58 -8.51 -1.36
CA HIS A 15 17.22 -9.02 -1.26
C HIS A 15 16.39 -8.41 -2.39
N HIS A 16 15.67 -9.26 -3.12
CA HIS A 16 14.77 -8.83 -4.21
C HIS A 16 13.57 -7.99 -3.71
N SER A 17 13.41 -7.83 -2.38
CA SER A 17 12.26 -7.19 -1.75
C SER A 17 12.65 -6.42 -0.48
N LEU A 18 11.94 -5.31 -0.21
CA LEU A 18 12.10 -4.47 0.98
C LEU A 18 10.83 -4.47 1.83
N ALA A 19 10.97 -4.59 3.15
CA ALA A 19 9.88 -4.41 4.09
C ALA A 19 9.43 -2.94 4.14
N ILE A 20 8.15 -2.69 3.89
CA ILE A 20 7.57 -1.34 3.88
C ILE A 20 7.07 -0.95 5.27
N THR A 21 6.19 -1.79 5.81
CA THR A 21 5.52 -1.61 7.10
C THR A 21 4.77 -2.89 7.46
N GLU A 22 4.39 -3.00 8.72
CA GLU A 22 3.43 -4.00 9.17
C GLU A 22 1.99 -3.50 8.97
N ILE A 23 1.09 -4.43 8.64
CA ILE A 23 -0.37 -4.24 8.68
C ILE A 23 -0.96 -4.92 9.93
N SER A 24 -2.17 -4.53 10.32
CA SER A 24 -2.77 -5.11 11.52
C SER A 24 -3.09 -6.61 11.32
N PRO A 25 -3.01 -7.43 12.39
CA PRO A 25 -3.31 -8.87 12.31
C PRO A 25 -4.70 -9.21 11.73
N PRO A 26 -5.79 -8.44 11.99
CA PRO A 26 -7.07 -8.69 11.33
C PRO A 26 -6.99 -8.59 9.80
N ILE A 27 -6.25 -7.63 9.27
CA ILE A 27 -6.07 -7.47 7.82
C ILE A 27 -5.27 -8.65 7.25
N ALA A 28 -4.17 -9.03 7.91
CA ALA A 28 -3.37 -10.17 7.49
C ALA A 28 -4.20 -11.46 7.42
N ARG A 29 -5.04 -11.71 8.43
CA ARG A 29 -5.97 -12.86 8.43
C ARG A 29 -6.99 -12.80 7.31
N SER A 30 -7.56 -11.63 7.00
CA SER A 30 -8.46 -11.47 5.86
C SER A 30 -7.79 -11.78 4.51
N LEU A 31 -6.46 -11.67 4.43
CA LEU A 31 -5.66 -12.02 3.26
C LEU A 31 -5.17 -13.48 3.27
N SER A 32 -5.60 -14.29 4.25
CA SER A 32 -5.07 -15.64 4.46
C SER A 32 -3.53 -15.66 4.64
N ALA A 33 -2.98 -14.64 5.29
CA ALA A 33 -1.54 -14.53 5.56
C ALA A 33 -1.21 -14.82 7.03
N ASN A 34 -0.06 -15.48 7.24
CA ASN A 34 0.53 -15.78 8.55
C ASN A 34 1.45 -14.66 9.05
N VAL A 35 1.80 -13.72 8.16
CA VAL A 35 2.69 -12.59 8.44
C VAL A 35 1.95 -11.26 8.34
N THR A 36 2.48 -10.24 9.00
CA THR A 36 1.95 -8.86 8.96
C THR A 36 2.80 -7.93 8.11
N THR A 37 4.03 -8.33 7.76
CA THR A 37 4.96 -7.49 7.01
C THR A 37 4.60 -7.42 5.54
N VAL A 38 4.44 -6.20 5.01
CA VAL A 38 4.25 -5.95 3.59
C VAL A 38 5.60 -5.71 2.93
N LEU A 39 5.87 -6.46 1.86
CA LEU A 39 7.09 -6.41 1.07
C LEU A 39 6.87 -5.67 -0.25
N LEU A 40 7.88 -4.93 -0.70
CA LEU A 40 7.95 -4.32 -2.02
C LEU A 40 9.11 -4.92 -2.80
N SER A 41 8.80 -5.67 -3.87
CA SER A 41 9.84 -6.26 -4.71
C SER A 41 10.39 -5.25 -5.74
N ALA A 42 11.67 -5.42 -6.10
CA ALA A 42 12.30 -4.66 -7.17
C ALA A 42 11.54 -4.80 -8.50
N ASP A 43 11.01 -6.00 -8.78
CA ASP A 43 10.20 -6.24 -9.98
C ASP A 43 8.88 -5.47 -9.98
N THR A 44 8.21 -5.33 -8.83
CA THR A 44 7.04 -4.46 -8.73
C THR A 44 7.41 -3.02 -9.09
N ILE A 45 8.54 -2.52 -8.60
CA ILE A 45 8.98 -1.15 -8.87
C ILE A 45 9.30 -0.96 -10.34
N ARG A 46 10.04 -1.88 -10.96
CA ARG A 46 10.33 -1.84 -12.40
C ARG A 46 9.04 -1.83 -13.23
N LYS A 47 8.07 -2.68 -12.87
CA LYS A 47 6.75 -2.71 -13.51
C LYS A 47 6.02 -1.37 -13.32
N GLN A 48 6.01 -0.83 -12.11
CA GLN A 48 5.36 0.43 -11.79
C GLN A 48 5.96 1.60 -12.57
N LEU A 49 7.27 1.78 -12.55
CA LEU A 49 7.94 2.86 -13.28
C LEU A 49 7.75 2.76 -14.79
N LYS A 50 7.62 1.54 -15.33
CA LYS A 50 7.34 1.32 -16.76
C LYS A 50 5.91 1.70 -17.14
N HIS A 51 4.93 1.39 -16.30
CA HIS A 51 3.50 1.50 -16.64
C HIS A 51 2.81 2.75 -16.06
N HIS A 52 3.38 3.36 -15.02
CA HIS A 52 2.80 4.49 -14.29
C HIS A 52 3.80 5.65 -14.25
N ARG A 53 4.04 6.29 -15.40
CA ARG A 53 4.97 7.43 -15.51
C ARG A 53 4.49 8.66 -14.73
N GLU A 54 3.19 8.72 -14.45
CA GLU A 54 2.55 9.75 -13.63
C GLU A 54 2.86 9.61 -12.13
N LEU A 55 3.46 8.49 -11.69
CA LEU A 55 3.79 8.24 -10.30
C LEU A 55 5.25 8.65 -10.02
N PRO A 56 5.51 9.84 -9.45
CA PRO A 56 6.87 10.21 -9.09
C PRO A 56 7.38 9.32 -7.95
N ILE A 57 8.69 9.04 -7.94
CA ILE A 57 9.32 8.26 -6.86
C ILE A 57 9.00 8.84 -5.47
N SER A 58 8.92 10.17 -5.36
CA SER A 58 8.56 10.85 -4.11
C SER A 58 7.18 10.46 -3.58
N ALA A 59 6.26 9.98 -4.41
CA ALA A 59 4.95 9.50 -3.97
C ALA A 59 5.05 8.22 -3.11
N TYR A 60 6.13 7.43 -3.22
CA TYR A 60 6.29 6.21 -2.43
C TYR A 60 6.37 6.49 -0.91
N ARG A 61 6.68 7.73 -0.50
CA ARG A 61 6.59 8.15 0.90
C ARG A 61 5.19 7.97 1.51
N TYR A 62 4.14 7.96 0.69
CA TYR A 62 2.75 7.81 1.12
C TYR A 62 2.30 6.36 1.27
N VAL A 63 3.07 5.38 0.76
CA VAL A 63 2.69 3.97 0.80
C VAL A 63 2.47 3.50 2.23
N ARG A 64 3.39 3.83 3.14
CA ARG A 64 3.25 3.48 4.56
C ARG A 64 1.95 4.05 5.15
N ASN A 65 1.65 5.32 4.90
CA ASN A 65 0.42 5.93 5.40
C ASN A 65 -0.83 5.30 4.78
N ALA A 66 -0.79 4.94 3.49
CA ALA A 66 -1.88 4.23 2.86
C ALA A 66 -2.14 2.87 3.52
N LEU A 67 -1.09 2.10 3.83
CA LEU A 67 -1.22 0.82 4.52
C LEU A 67 -1.69 0.98 5.97
N VAL A 68 -1.20 1.99 6.68
CA VAL A 68 -1.55 2.20 8.09
C VAL A 68 -2.94 2.81 8.27
N MET A 69 -3.35 3.74 7.40
CA MET A 69 -4.57 4.55 7.58
C MET A 69 -5.66 4.29 6.53
N GLY A 70 -5.32 3.64 5.41
CA GLY A 70 -6.24 3.45 4.29
C GLY A 70 -7.40 2.52 4.59
N GLU A 71 -8.44 2.66 3.77
CA GLU A 71 -9.58 1.75 3.73
C GLU A 71 -9.19 0.47 3.00
N TYR A 72 -9.31 -0.67 3.66
CA TYR A 72 -9.03 -1.98 3.08
C TYR A 72 -10.30 -2.60 2.53
N ARG A 73 -10.25 -3.02 1.27
CA ARG A 73 -11.32 -3.73 0.57
C ARG A 73 -10.82 -5.06 0.06
N GLN A 74 -11.56 -6.12 0.33
CA GLN A 74 -11.22 -7.46 -0.12
C GLN A 74 -11.55 -7.64 -1.60
N ASP A 75 -10.53 -7.84 -2.42
CA ASP A 75 -10.65 -8.08 -3.86
C ASP A 75 -10.75 -9.59 -4.16
N SER A 76 -10.03 -10.40 -3.39
CA SER A 76 -10.10 -11.86 -3.42
C SER A 76 -9.73 -12.46 -2.05
N PRO A 77 -9.82 -13.78 -1.84
CA PRO A 77 -9.42 -14.42 -0.57
C PRO A 77 -7.99 -14.14 -0.10
N ARG A 78 -7.11 -13.66 -1.01
CA ARG A 78 -5.70 -13.35 -0.73
C ARG A 78 -5.26 -11.97 -1.21
N SER A 79 -6.17 -11.12 -1.66
CA SER A 79 -5.83 -9.77 -2.14
C SER A 79 -6.75 -8.71 -1.56
N ALA A 80 -6.17 -7.53 -1.37
CA ALA A 80 -6.92 -6.35 -0.99
C ALA A 80 -6.49 -5.13 -1.80
N ILE A 81 -7.47 -4.26 -2.03
CA ILE A 81 -7.26 -2.90 -2.48
C ILE A 81 -7.27 -2.01 -1.24
N VAL A 82 -6.30 -1.12 -1.13
CA VAL A 82 -6.24 -0.10 -0.10
C VAL A 82 -6.47 1.27 -0.73
N LEU A 83 -7.50 1.96 -0.27
CA LEU A 83 -7.83 3.32 -0.72
C LEU A 83 -7.41 4.31 0.36
N TYR A 84 -6.60 5.30 -0.02
CA TYR A 84 -6.07 6.29 0.92
C TYR A 84 -6.16 7.69 0.33
N THR A 85 -6.74 8.61 1.11
CA THR A 85 -6.75 10.04 0.79
C THR A 85 -5.77 10.75 1.72
N HIS A 86 -4.78 11.42 1.13
CA HIS A 86 -3.92 12.35 1.83
C HIS A 86 -4.61 13.72 1.90
N ASN A 87 -5.07 14.08 3.10
CA ASN A 87 -5.85 15.29 3.35
C ASN A 87 -5.01 16.54 3.66
N VAL A 88 -3.68 16.48 3.43
CA VAL A 88 -2.76 17.61 3.60
C VAL A 88 -2.19 17.96 2.24
N GLU A 89 -1.93 19.24 2.00
CA GLU A 89 -1.47 19.71 0.69
C GLU A 89 -0.10 19.10 0.31
N PRO A 90 0.05 18.55 -0.92
CA PRO A 90 -0.97 18.45 -1.97
C PRO A 90 -2.00 17.35 -1.69
N TYR A 91 -3.29 17.71 -1.78
CA TYR A 91 -4.38 16.74 -1.65
C TYR A 91 -4.26 15.67 -2.73
N GLN A 92 -4.18 14.41 -2.32
CA GLN A 92 -3.94 13.32 -3.25
C GLN A 92 -4.59 12.02 -2.80
N ASN A 93 -5.32 11.37 -3.71
CA ASN A 93 -5.83 10.02 -3.50
C ASN A 93 -4.87 8.98 -4.06
N PHE A 94 -4.81 7.84 -3.39
CA PHE A 94 -3.95 6.73 -3.72
C PHE A 94 -4.70 5.40 -3.65
N ARG A 95 -4.30 4.47 -4.53
CA ARG A 95 -4.70 3.07 -4.47
C ARG A 95 -3.46 2.21 -4.33
N VAL A 96 -3.48 1.30 -3.35
CA VAL A 96 -2.48 0.26 -3.21
C VAL A 96 -3.15 -1.09 -3.46
N TYR A 97 -2.45 -2.00 -4.15
CA TYR A 97 -2.88 -3.38 -4.30
C TYR A 97 -1.93 -4.29 -3.54
N LEU A 98 -2.48 -5.09 -2.64
CA LEU A 98 -1.77 -6.08 -1.84
C LEU A 98 -2.20 -7.48 -2.20
N LYS A 99 -1.26 -8.42 -2.12
CA LYS A 99 -1.56 -9.84 -2.29
C LYS A 99 -0.66 -10.69 -1.40
N ALA A 100 -1.27 -11.63 -0.67
CA ALA A 100 -0.54 -12.67 0.03
C ALA A 100 -0.13 -13.80 -0.93
N THR A 101 1.00 -14.46 -0.64
CA THR A 101 1.40 -15.67 -1.38
C THR A 101 0.42 -16.81 -1.12
N GLN A 102 0.54 -17.88 -1.93
CA GLN A 102 -0.35 -19.03 -1.79
C GLN A 102 -0.23 -19.72 -0.43
N SER A 103 0.99 -19.80 0.11
CA SER A 103 1.27 -20.33 1.45
C SER A 103 0.88 -19.38 2.58
N GLY A 104 0.75 -18.08 2.29
CA GLY A 104 0.43 -17.05 3.28
C GLY A 104 1.65 -16.52 4.04
N ASP A 105 2.87 -16.94 3.68
CA ASP A 105 4.08 -16.57 4.41
C ASP A 105 4.63 -15.20 4.03
N GLU A 106 4.11 -14.60 2.96
CA GLU A 106 4.54 -13.27 2.50
C GLU A 106 3.34 -12.46 2.00
N ILE A 107 3.41 -11.14 2.17
CA ILE A 107 2.45 -10.18 1.61
C ILE A 107 3.22 -9.20 0.75
N TYR A 108 2.81 -9.05 -0.51
CA TYR A 108 3.45 -8.13 -1.44
C TYR A 108 2.57 -6.94 -1.78
N LEU A 109 3.17 -5.75 -1.82
CA LEU A 109 2.66 -4.65 -2.60
C LEU A 109 2.93 -4.96 -4.08
N LEU A 110 1.86 -5.05 -4.85
CA LEU A 110 1.89 -5.33 -6.28
C LEU A 110 1.58 -4.10 -7.12
N SER A 111 0.83 -3.14 -6.56
CA SER A 111 0.56 -1.89 -7.27
C SER A 111 0.38 -0.70 -6.35
N PHE A 112 0.83 0.47 -6.79
CA PHE A 112 0.63 1.75 -6.14
C PHE A 112 0.38 2.80 -7.21
N LEU A 113 -0.70 3.57 -7.08
CA LEU A 113 -1.05 4.59 -8.07
C LEU A 113 -1.77 5.77 -7.45
N ILE A 114 -1.63 6.90 -8.14
CA ILE A 114 -2.36 8.13 -7.89
C ILE A 114 -3.75 8.02 -8.54
N MET A 115 -4.78 8.41 -7.81
CA MET A 115 -6.16 8.44 -8.29
C MET A 115 -6.73 9.87 -8.32
N ARG A 116 -7.62 10.11 -9.28
CA ARG A 116 -8.52 11.27 -9.26
C ARG A 116 -9.71 10.98 -8.35
N ASP A 117 -10.37 12.01 -7.82
CA ASP A 117 -11.53 11.84 -6.93
C ASP A 117 -12.66 10.99 -7.55
N ARG A 118 -12.89 11.16 -8.86
CA ARG A 118 -13.89 10.37 -9.59
C ARG A 118 -13.58 8.87 -9.57
N ASP A 119 -12.29 8.52 -9.66
CA ASP A 119 -11.83 7.14 -9.69
C ASP A 119 -11.89 6.54 -8.29
N LEU A 120 -11.53 7.31 -7.26
CA LEU A 120 -11.73 6.92 -5.85
C LEU A 120 -13.21 6.59 -5.57
N LYS A 121 -14.13 7.51 -5.91
CA LYS A 121 -15.57 7.29 -5.71
C LYS A 121 -16.08 6.05 -6.47
N ARG A 122 -15.54 5.79 -7.66
CA ARG A 122 -15.88 4.59 -8.44
C ARG A 122 -15.38 3.32 -7.74
N GLU A 123 -14.14 3.30 -7.27
CA GLU A 123 -13.59 2.17 -6.50
C GLU A 123 -14.38 1.94 -5.20
N GLN A 124 -14.79 3.01 -4.51
CA GLN A 124 -15.60 2.93 -3.29
C GLN A 124 -17.01 2.35 -3.51
N ARG A 125 -17.54 2.42 -4.73
CA ARG A 125 -18.85 1.85 -5.08
C ARG A 125 -18.79 0.39 -5.48
N LYS A 126 -17.60 -0.19 -5.68
CA LYS A 126 -17.48 -1.62 -6.00
C LYS A 126 -17.99 -2.45 -4.82
N PRO A 127 -18.65 -3.60 -5.08
CA PRO A 127 -19.24 -4.44 -4.05
C PRO A 127 -18.19 -5.31 -3.33
N PHE A 128 -17.00 -4.76 -3.09
CA PHE A 128 -15.94 -5.44 -2.35
C PHE A 128 -16.16 -5.27 -0.85
N PRO A 129 -16.11 -6.36 -0.05
CA PRO A 129 -16.22 -6.27 1.39
C PRO A 129 -15.16 -5.32 1.97
N VAL A 130 -15.59 -4.41 2.83
CA VAL A 130 -14.68 -3.52 3.57
C VAL A 130 -14.13 -4.28 4.77
N ILE A 131 -12.83 -4.57 4.75
CA ILE A 131 -12.10 -5.21 5.86
C ILE A 131 -11.87 -4.19 6.98
N ARG A 132 -11.50 -2.96 6.59
CA ARG A 132 -11.25 -1.85 7.52
C ARG A 132 -11.63 -0.53 6.85
N PRO A 133 -12.40 0.36 7.52
CA PRO A 133 -12.66 1.69 6.99
C PRO A 133 -11.40 2.56 6.99
N HIS A 134 -11.44 3.68 6.26
CA HIS A 134 -10.40 4.70 6.33
C HIS A 134 -10.28 5.24 7.77
N LEU A 135 -9.08 5.30 8.30
CA LEU A 135 -8.83 5.91 9.61
C LEU A 135 -8.64 7.41 9.42
N GLU A 136 -9.52 8.20 10.02
CA GLU A 136 -9.35 9.65 10.03
C GLU A 136 -8.11 10.01 10.86
N THR A 137 -7.31 10.94 10.33
CA THR A 137 -6.28 11.57 11.15
C THR A 137 -7.02 12.44 12.15
N ARG A 138 -7.05 12.04 13.44
CA ARG A 138 -7.66 12.86 14.50
C ARG A 138 -7.07 14.27 14.41
N LYS A 139 -7.86 15.26 13.99
CA LYS A 139 -7.52 16.67 14.19
C LYS A 139 -7.68 16.95 15.68
N GLY A 140 -6.56 17.18 16.38
CA GLY A 140 -6.55 17.64 17.76
C GLY A 140 -6.78 16.53 18.80
N ALA A 141 -5.70 15.91 19.25
CA ALA A 141 -5.57 15.62 20.68
C ALA A 141 -4.73 16.77 21.23
N GLU A 142 -5.34 17.55 22.12
CA GLU A 142 -4.78 18.72 22.78
C GLU A 142 -3.40 18.41 23.40
N ALA A 143 -2.45 19.32 23.19
CA ALA A 143 -1.27 19.40 24.04
C ALA A 143 -1.70 19.98 25.40
N PRO A 144 -1.13 19.51 26.52
CA PRO A 144 -1.47 19.98 27.87
C PRO A 144 -1.17 21.47 28.08
#